data_AF-A0A523UIB4-F1
#
_entry.id   AF-A0A523UIB4-F1
#
_cell.length_a   1.000
_cell.length_b   1.000
_cell.length_c   1.000
_cell.angle_alpha   90.00
_cell.angle_beta   90.00
_cell.angle_gamma   90.00
#
_symmetry.space_group_name_H-M   'P 1'
#
loop_
_entity.id
_entity.type
_entity.pdbx_description
1 polymer ?
#
loop_
_entity_poly.entity_id
_entity_poly.type
_entity_poly.pdbx_seq_one_letter_code
_entity_poly.pdbx_strand_id
1 'polypeptide(L)' 'MKGKNLAQGKLREGSAKDEGEEASVTNSILEIMPLTWFAGKPIGTGMAGQLTRELTAAYRKLVTAPIVAVPSM' A
#
# COMPACT_ATOMS: atom_id res chain seq x y z
N MET A 1 11.28 -12.50 3.99
CA MET A 1 10.38 -11.62 4.77
C MET A 1 9.48 -12.50 5.62
N LYS A 2 9.32 -12.20 6.92
CA LYS A 2 8.22 -12.80 7.72
C LYS A 2 6.90 -12.45 7.02
N GLY A 3 5.98 -13.42 6.92
CA GLY A 3 4.67 -13.19 6.31
C GLY A 3 3.94 -12.08 7.04
N LYS A 4 3.48 -11.06 6.30
CA LYS A 4 2.63 -10.00 6.83
C LYS A 4 1.18 -10.41 6.59
N ASN A 5 0.35 -10.41 7.62
CA ASN A 5 -1.06 -10.77 7.50
C ASN A 5 -1.86 -9.58 6.95
N LEU A 6 -2.72 -9.86 5.98
CA LEU A 6 -3.72 -8.91 5.47
C LEU A 6 -5.06 -9.24 6.11
N ALA A 7 -5.73 -8.23 6.66
CA ALA A 7 -7.10 -8.33 7.12
C ALA A 7 -7.98 -7.43 6.25
N GLN A 8 -9.19 -7.90 5.93
CA GLN A 8 -10.21 -7.09 5.28
C GLN A 8 -11.25 -6.67 6.31
N GLY A 9 -11.55 -5.38 6.36
CA GLY A 9 -12.51 -4.81 7.29
C GLY A 9 -13.17 -3.56 6.69
N LYS A 10 -14.27 -3.13 7.31
CA LYS A 10 -14.95 -1.89 6.93
C LYS A 10 -14.33 -0.73 7.72
N LEU A 11 -13.77 0.25 7.01
CA LEU A 11 -13.31 1.50 7.61
C LEU A 11 -14.50 2.31 8.12
N ARG A 12 -14.36 2.95 9.28
CA ARG A 12 -15.35 3.89 9.83
C ARG A 12 -14.94 5.32 9.49
N GLU A 13 -15.88 6.23 9.28
CA GLU A 13 -15.53 7.64 9.11
C GLU A 13 -14.80 8.15 10.36
N GLY A 14 -13.65 8.82 10.16
CA GLY A 14 -12.76 9.27 11.25
C GLY A 14 -11.69 8.26 11.68
N SER A 15 -11.69 7.03 11.14
CA SER A 15 -10.85 5.94 11.64
C SER A 15 -9.41 5.90 11.11
N ALA A 16 -9.07 6.70 10.10
CA ALA A 16 -7.71 6.68 9.51
C ALA A 16 -6.60 6.99 10.53
N LYS A 17 -6.94 7.63 11.66
CA LYS A 17 -6.01 7.90 12.75
C LYS A 17 -5.94 6.78 13.79
N ASP A 18 -7.03 6.03 13.95
CA ASP A 18 -7.19 5.01 14.99
C ASP A 18 -6.86 3.59 14.49
N GLU A 19 -6.76 3.39 13.17
CA GLU A 19 -6.67 2.05 12.58
C GLU A 19 -5.32 1.71 11.90
N GLY A 20 -4.35 2.64 11.77
CA GLY A 20 -3.05 2.30 11.14
C GLY A 20 -1.90 3.31 11.27
N GLU A 21 -0.68 2.78 11.40
CA GLU A 21 0.60 3.54 11.39
C GLU A 21 0.97 4.08 10.01
N GLU A 22 0.43 3.47 8.95
CA GLU A 22 0.61 3.87 7.56
C GLU A 22 -0.63 3.54 6.74
N ALA A 23 -0.86 4.29 5.68
CA ALA A 23 -1.93 4.06 4.72
C ALA A 23 -1.44 4.32 3.28
N SER A 24 -2.07 3.65 2.32
CA SER A 24 -1.80 3.84 0.90
C SER A 24 -3.07 3.69 0.07
N VAL A 25 -3.16 4.43 -1.03
CA VAL A 25 -4.18 4.24 -2.07
C VAL A 25 -3.58 3.39 -3.18
N THR A 26 -4.38 2.48 -3.73
CA THR A 26 -4.00 1.71 -4.91
C THR A 26 -4.94 2.00 -6.07
N ASN A 27 -4.38 2.16 -7.27
CA ASN A 27 -5.15 2.12 -8.52
C ASN A 27 -4.24 1.73 -9.69
N SER A 28 -4.80 1.43 -10.86
CA SER A 28 -4.03 0.97 -12.03
C SER A 28 -3.11 2.01 -12.67
N ILE A 29 -3.29 3.30 -12.38
CA ILE A 29 -2.51 4.43 -12.93
C ILE A 29 -1.39 4.86 -11.96
N LEU A 30 -1.71 4.97 -10.67
CA LEU A 30 -0.85 5.44 -9.58
C LEU A 30 -0.17 4.30 -8.83
N GLU A 31 -0.52 3.04 -9.15
CA GLU A 31 0.02 1.84 -8.54
C GLU A 31 -0.25 1.78 -7.03
N ILE A 32 0.76 2.12 -6.22
CA ILE A 32 0.72 2.23 -4.77
C ILE A 32 1.21 3.63 -4.41
N MET A 33 0.30 4.47 -3.90
CA MET A 33 0.59 5.85 -3.49
C MET A 33 0.44 5.98 -1.96
N PRO A 34 1.47 6.43 -1.23
CA PRO A 34 1.35 6.67 0.21
C PRO A 34 0.31 7.77 0.50
N LEU A 35 -0.58 7.50 1.46
CA LEU A 35 -1.48 8.49 2.03
C LEU A 35 -0.92 8.92 3.40
N THR A 36 -0.23 10.06 3.43
CA THR A 36 0.45 10.53 4.65
C THR A 36 -0.37 11.53 5.46
N TRP A 37 -1.46 12.06 4.89
CA TRP A 37 -2.37 13.00 5.52
C TRP A 37 -3.81 12.64 5.18
N PHE A 38 -4.70 12.74 6.17
CA PHE A 38 -6.14 12.55 6.00
C PHE A 38 -6.92 13.51 6.92
N ALA A 39 -7.95 14.15 6.37
CA ALA A 39 -8.79 15.11 7.10
C ALA A 39 -7.97 16.18 7.87
N GLY A 40 -6.92 16.71 7.25
CA GLY A 40 -6.07 17.76 7.84
C GLY A 40 -5.15 17.28 8.98
N LYS A 41 -5.00 15.97 9.19
CA LYS A 41 -4.13 15.38 10.20
C LYS A 41 -3.09 14.44 9.55
N PRO A 42 -1.86 14.36 10.09
CA PRO A 42 -0.89 13.37 9.64
C PRO A 42 -1.37 11.95 10.04
N ILE A 43 -1.09 10.98 9.18
CA ILE A 43 -1.19 9.55 9.48
C ILE A 43 0.18 9.08 9.98
N GLY A 44 0.22 8.44 11.15
CA GLY A 44 1.46 8.07 11.83
C GLY A 44 2.42 9.27 11.94
N THR A 45 3.59 9.15 11.31
CA THR A 45 4.65 10.18 11.30
C THR A 45 4.46 11.29 10.26
N GLY A 46 3.42 11.22 9.41
CA GLY A 46 3.26 12.11 8.25
C GLY A 46 4.21 11.79 7.09
N MET A 47 4.92 10.66 7.16
CA MET A 47 5.81 10.14 6.13
C MET A 47 5.39 8.73 5.71
N ALA A 48 5.74 8.33 4.49
CA ALA A 48 5.51 6.96 4.04
C ALA A 48 6.28 5.97 4.94
N GLY A 49 5.56 5.03 5.55
CA GLY A 49 6.11 4.00 6.42
C GLY A 49 6.90 2.92 5.67
N GLN A 50 7.58 2.06 6.43
CA GLN A 50 8.46 1.04 5.85
C GLN A 50 7.70 0.04 4.98
N LEU A 51 6.51 -0.40 5.41
CA LEU A 51 5.75 -1.41 4.68
C LEU A 51 5.26 -0.84 3.34
N THR A 52 4.75 0.39 3.32
CA THR A 52 4.31 1.06 2.10
C THR A 52 5.46 1.21 1.09
N ARG A 53 6.68 1.54 1.55
CA ARG A 53 7.87 1.62 0.69
C ARG A 53 8.27 0.25 0.11
N GLU A 54 8.26 -0.79 0.94
CA GLU A 54 8.56 -2.15 0.51
C GLU A 54 7.55 -2.65 -0.53
N LEU A 55 6.25 -2.41 -0.31
CA LEU A 55 5.19 -2.76 -1.25
C LEU A 55 5.35 -2.01 -2.58
N THR A 56 5.64 -0.71 -2.52
CA THR A 56 5.86 0.11 -3.73
C THR A 56 7.03 -0.43 -4.54
N ALA A 57 8.16 -0.75 -3.88
CA ALA A 57 9.32 -1.31 -4.56
C ALA A 57 9.05 -2.70 -5.15
N ALA A 58 8.36 -3.57 -4.40
CA ALA A 58 7.99 -4.90 -4.84
C ALA A 58 7.02 -4.86 -6.04
N TYR A 59 6.01 -3.99 -5.99
CA TYR A 59 5.06 -3.80 -7.08
C TYR A 59 5.73 -3.31 -8.35
N ARG A 60 6.59 -2.28 -8.26
CA ARG A 60 7.37 -1.78 -9.40
C ARG A 60 8.21 -2.88 -10.03
N LYS A 61 8.85 -3.71 -9.21
CA LYS A 61 9.62 -4.86 -9.69
C LYS A 61 8.71 -5.88 -10.39
N LEU A 62 7.51 -6.11 -9.88
CA LEU A 62 6.55 -7.04 -10.47
C LEU A 62 6.06 -6.56 -11.84
N VAL A 63 5.69 -5.29 -11.99
CA VAL A 63 5.15 -4.76 -13.26
C VAL A 63 6.20 -4.47 -14.32
N THR A 64 7.46 -4.28 -13.91
CA THR A 64 8.60 -4.13 -14.83
C THR A 64 9.28 -5.46 -15.17
N ALA A 65 8.94 -6.54 -14.46
CA ALA A 65 9.44 -7.86 -14.81
C ALA A 65 8.90 -8.25 -16.19
N PRO A 66 9.75 -8.78 -17.08
CA PRO A 66 9.26 -9.34 -18.34
C PRO A 66 8.23 -10.42 -18.00
N ILE A 67 7.05 -10.33 -18.61
CA ILE A 67 6.04 -11.39 -18.55
C ILE A 67 6.72 -12.61 -19.15
N VAL A 68 7.20 -13.53 -18.30
CA VAL A 68 7.61 -14.85 -18.75
C VAL A 68 6.33 -15.45 -19.32
N ALA A 69 6.33 -15.69 -20.63
CA ALA A 69 5.17 -16.15 -21.37
C ALA A 69 4.42 -17.20 -20.55
N VAL A 70 3.14 -16.93 -20.27
CA VAL A 70 2.25 -17.98 -19.76
C VAL A 70 2.37 -19.11 -20.78
N PRO A 71 2.90 -20.29 -20.42
CA PRO A 71 2.97 -21.39 -21.36
C PRO A 71 1.53 -21.65 -21.78
N SER A 72 1.25 -21.53 -23.07
CA SER A 72 -0.04 -21.89 -23.63
C SER A 72 -0.30 -23.35 -23.26
N MET A 73 -1.29 -23.58 -22.38
CA MET A 73 -1.89 -24.90 -22.17
C MET A 73 -2.77 -25.26 -23.35
#